data_AF-A0A538QRU1-F1
#
_entry.id   AF-A0A538QRU1-F1
#
_cell.length_a   1.000
_cell.length_b   1.000
_cell.length_c   1.000
_cell.angle_alpha   90.00
_cell.angle_beta   90.00
_cell.angle_gamma   90.00
#
_symmetry.space_group_name_H-M   'P 1'
#
loop_
_entity.id
_entity.type
_entity.pdbx_description
1 polymer ?
#
loop_
_entity_poly.entity_id
_entity_poly.type
_entity_poly.pdbx_seq_one_letter_code
_entity_poly.pdbx_strand_id
1 'polypeptide(L)'
;MTAKRFALGIALAACHPAADRPGTTGDAGPPMTGGDALPQASGGIDPDPSITFKQIGRSAGIDRANEPASAGVFNPSNTLAYGSWLADLDGDGRLDYYAVNHGQTPHVSGLFLNNGTGFGKNLFTVSFLASQVDPPNLGNSNEMRFVGDLTGDGLVDFFFLGWSGFGTLCVNQGVAAHNDWTGPSFLCFGTADGLAFADVDGDGKIDVLSLDISSFDTYDAYYSQTATYLWRLNNGDPDINHWPTTRDFAALRITDPDAAAAAAPFLDLDNDGIPDKIVGIPLPDNNRGDYGTSVAGQQVFLGQAGGTYARKTGTGLERVTQPITRVEDIDGDGCLDIGTDITGYRDNQNWYIQNKVGATCSVTFTPMPRTALPFYPGFKHYSVDIDNSGLLSQAVLIHGGYGSNDGLPSGVNIYRRLPGGTYTAITPAQSRVNLDEFYADNLAPGDWNDDGRIDLGGSGDGTIPNTDSGFGLWTSSLATTNSWIKVTLPTVTGFFTGAATIEVFESGFAGDRAHLVTPPKRLYTGRAWASQVYHFGIGTRSSVDVRVTFPDGRRVTRSGVAATSRIAIQPGG
;
A
#
# COMPACT_ATOMS: atom_id res chain seq x y z
N MET A 1 21.99 9.36 38.76
CA MET A 1 21.01 9.23 39.87
C MET A 1 19.61 9.19 39.25
N THR A 2 19.00 8.01 39.31
CA THR A 2 17.58 7.67 39.11
C THR A 2 16.74 8.55 38.19
N ALA A 3 16.60 8.10 36.94
CA ALA A 3 15.60 8.56 35.98
C ALA A 3 14.19 8.13 36.43
N LYS A 4 13.27 9.10 36.50
CA LYS A 4 11.83 8.87 36.64
C LYS A 4 11.27 8.46 35.27
N ARG A 5 10.74 7.24 35.19
CA ARG A 5 9.86 6.80 34.10
C ARG A 5 8.53 7.54 34.24
N PHE A 6 8.15 8.34 33.25
CA PHE A 6 6.76 8.72 33.02
C PHE A 6 6.19 7.74 32.00
N ALA A 7 5.55 6.70 32.52
CA ALA A 7 4.50 5.99 31.79
C ALA A 7 3.22 6.79 32.02
N LEU A 8 2.59 7.28 30.97
CA LEU A 8 1.19 7.68 31.02
C LEU A 8 0.41 6.73 30.12
N GLY A 9 0.20 5.52 30.63
CA GLY A 9 -1.03 4.79 30.33
C GLY A 9 -2.14 5.39 31.17
N ILE A 10 -3.27 5.70 30.55
CA ILE A 10 -4.55 5.72 31.25
C ILE A 10 -5.28 4.47 30.77
N ALA A 11 -5.14 3.42 31.58
CA ALA A 11 -6.07 2.30 31.65
C ALA A 11 -6.67 2.31 33.06
N LEU A 12 -7.98 2.06 33.19
CA LEU A 12 -8.68 1.39 34.31
C LEU A 12 -10.21 1.62 34.13
N ALA A 13 -11.11 0.66 34.31
CA ALA A 13 -11.04 -0.50 35.20
C ALA A 13 -11.91 -1.70 34.74
N ALA A 14 -11.51 -2.87 35.25
CA ALA A 14 -12.08 -4.20 35.07
C ALA A 14 -13.08 -4.61 36.17
N CYS A 15 -13.95 -5.61 35.91
CA CYS A 15 -14.15 -6.82 36.75
C CYS A 15 -15.18 -7.83 36.15
N HIS A 16 -14.85 -9.12 36.23
CA HIS A 16 -15.62 -10.36 35.89
C HIS A 16 -16.60 -10.79 37.04
N PRO A 17 -17.38 -11.93 37.01
CA PRO A 17 -17.46 -13.08 36.06
C PRO A 17 -18.88 -13.64 35.65
N ALA A 18 -18.88 -14.42 34.56
CA ALA A 18 -19.64 -15.66 34.22
C ALA A 18 -21.15 -15.85 34.50
N ALA A 19 -21.92 -16.27 33.46
CA ALA A 19 -22.84 -17.44 33.48
C ALA A 19 -23.36 -17.85 32.07
N ASP A 20 -23.16 -19.15 31.76
CA ASP A 20 -23.94 -20.11 30.96
C ASP A 20 -24.47 -19.90 29.51
N ARG A 21 -23.86 -20.66 28.56
CA ARG A 21 -24.39 -21.66 27.56
C ARG A 21 -25.65 -21.39 26.69
N PRO A 22 -25.93 -22.16 25.59
CA PRO A 22 -25.15 -23.12 24.78
C PRO A 22 -25.19 -22.85 23.24
N GLY A 23 -24.44 -23.62 22.46
CA GLY A 23 -24.23 -23.39 21.02
C GLY A 23 -25.30 -23.87 20.04
N THR A 24 -25.03 -23.62 18.75
CA THR A 24 -25.55 -24.28 17.52
C THR A 24 -24.55 -23.93 16.40
N THR A 25 -23.78 -24.90 15.89
CA THR A 25 -23.97 -25.63 14.61
C THR A 25 -24.11 -24.73 13.39
N GLY A 26 -23.22 -24.97 12.43
CA GLY A 26 -23.00 -24.12 11.27
C GLY A 26 -24.12 -24.16 10.24
N ASP A 27 -24.06 -23.16 9.37
CA ASP A 27 -24.73 -23.15 8.08
C ASP A 27 -23.78 -22.54 7.05
N ALA A 28 -23.42 -23.37 6.08
CA ALA A 28 -22.76 -22.93 4.85
C ALA A 28 -23.81 -22.17 4.02
N GLY A 29 -23.61 -20.86 3.88
CA GLY A 29 -24.44 -20.04 3.00
C GLY A 29 -24.29 -20.45 1.52
N PRO A 30 -25.34 -20.28 0.70
CA PRO A 30 -25.36 -20.74 -0.69
C PRO A 30 -24.45 -19.89 -1.60
N PRO A 31 -23.92 -20.45 -2.71
CA PRO A 31 -23.05 -19.73 -3.62
C PRO A 31 -23.83 -18.66 -4.40
N MET A 32 -23.31 -17.43 -4.39
CA MET A 32 -23.76 -16.34 -5.25
C MET A 32 -23.43 -16.67 -6.71
N THR A 33 -24.44 -16.69 -7.56
CA THR A 33 -24.33 -16.76 -9.02
C THR A 33 -25.10 -15.56 -9.58
N GLY A 34 -24.40 -14.56 -10.12
CA GLY A 34 -25.06 -13.40 -10.74
C GLY A 34 -24.38 -12.06 -10.54
N GLY A 35 -23.08 -11.97 -10.85
CA GLY A 35 -22.42 -10.76 -11.31
C GLY A 35 -21.61 -11.17 -12.54
N ASP A 36 -21.38 -10.29 -13.51
CA ASP A 36 -20.52 -10.58 -14.66
C ASP A 36 -19.10 -10.88 -14.17
N ALA A 37 -18.90 -12.16 -13.79
CA ALA A 37 -17.63 -12.67 -13.34
C ALA A 37 -16.62 -12.34 -14.43
N LEU A 38 -15.47 -11.80 -14.01
CA LEU A 38 -14.29 -11.78 -14.86
C LEU A 38 -14.21 -13.13 -15.57
N PRO A 39 -14.04 -13.16 -16.90
CA PRO A 39 -14.13 -14.38 -17.67
C PRO A 39 -13.27 -15.44 -17.01
N GLN A 40 -13.91 -16.55 -16.62
CA GLN A 40 -13.24 -17.67 -15.99
C GLN A 40 -12.01 -18.00 -16.83
N ALA A 41 -10.82 -17.94 -16.24
CA ALA A 41 -9.60 -18.43 -16.86
C ALA A 41 -9.84 -19.89 -17.24
N SER A 42 -10.22 -20.14 -18.51
CA SER A 42 -10.68 -21.43 -18.97
C SER A 42 -9.46 -22.33 -19.15
N GLY A 43 -9.17 -23.12 -18.12
CA GLY A 43 -8.12 -24.12 -18.15
C GLY A 43 -6.73 -23.57 -17.83
N GLY A 44 -5.96 -24.41 -17.14
CA GLY A 44 -4.55 -24.18 -16.88
C GLY A 44 -4.26 -23.38 -15.62
N ILE A 45 -4.78 -23.82 -14.47
CA ILE A 45 -4.32 -23.40 -13.14
C ILE A 45 -4.08 -24.67 -12.33
N ASP A 46 -3.01 -24.69 -11.55
CA ASP A 46 -2.72 -25.72 -10.58
C ASP A 46 -3.86 -25.80 -9.54
N PRO A 47 -4.56 -26.94 -9.41
CA PRO A 47 -5.62 -27.07 -8.42
C PRO A 47 -5.08 -27.02 -7.00
N ASP A 48 -3.85 -27.50 -6.76
CA ASP A 48 -3.32 -27.81 -5.43
C ASP A 48 -1.89 -27.26 -5.19
N PRO A 49 -1.65 -25.94 -5.38
CA PRO A 49 -0.37 -25.34 -5.04
C PRO A 49 -0.14 -25.39 -3.52
N SER A 50 1.11 -25.63 -3.14
CA SER A 50 1.54 -25.56 -1.75
C SER A 50 2.24 -24.23 -1.51
N ILE A 51 1.60 -23.35 -0.73
CA ILE A 51 2.08 -22.01 -0.42
C ILE A 51 2.62 -22.02 1.01
N THR A 52 3.95 -21.95 1.13
CA THR A 52 4.62 -21.85 2.42
C THR A 52 5.78 -20.88 2.31
N PHE A 53 6.16 -20.28 3.43
CA PHE A 53 7.25 -19.33 3.50
C PHE A 53 8.30 -19.75 4.51
N LYS A 54 9.52 -19.24 4.29
CA LYS A 54 10.63 -19.37 5.23
C LYS A 54 11.16 -17.98 5.57
N GLN A 55 11.20 -17.64 6.86
CA GLN A 55 11.84 -16.42 7.31
C GLN A 55 13.36 -16.52 7.13
N ILE A 56 13.92 -15.67 6.25
CA ILE A 56 15.34 -15.69 5.90
C ILE A 56 16.04 -14.35 6.09
N GLY A 57 15.38 -13.28 6.55
CA GLY A 57 15.91 -11.91 6.57
C GLY A 57 17.39 -11.80 6.92
N ARG A 58 17.79 -12.27 8.12
CA ARG A 58 19.19 -12.19 8.54
C ARG A 58 20.14 -13.02 7.67
N SER A 59 19.76 -14.26 7.34
CA SER A 59 20.55 -15.12 6.44
C SER A 59 20.62 -14.63 5.00
N ALA A 60 19.65 -13.82 4.57
CA ALA A 60 19.63 -13.17 3.27
C ALA A 60 20.51 -11.91 3.27
N GLY A 61 21.00 -11.44 4.42
CA GLY A 61 21.85 -10.25 4.52
C GLY A 61 21.15 -9.01 5.08
N ILE A 62 19.86 -9.11 5.46
CA ILE A 62 19.19 -8.09 6.29
C ILE A 62 19.70 -8.22 7.73
N ASP A 63 20.98 -7.87 7.90
CA ASP A 63 21.75 -7.95 9.14
C ASP A 63 22.65 -6.73 9.24
N ARG A 64 22.43 -5.92 10.27
CA ARG A 64 23.21 -4.71 10.55
C ARG A 64 24.66 -4.98 10.91
N ALA A 65 25.03 -6.22 11.24
CA ALA A 65 26.44 -6.59 11.36
C ALA A 65 27.24 -6.37 10.05
N ASN A 66 26.57 -6.24 8.91
CA ASN A 66 27.16 -5.99 7.60
C ASN A 66 27.27 -4.49 7.24
N GLU A 67 26.96 -3.59 8.17
CA GLU A 67 27.01 -2.14 7.93
C GLU A 67 28.42 -1.60 7.60
N PRO A 68 28.54 -0.59 6.72
CA PRO A 68 29.75 0.19 6.53
C PRO A 68 30.06 1.03 7.78
N ALA A 69 31.29 1.49 7.90
CA ALA A 69 31.71 2.29 9.06
C ALA A 69 31.04 3.68 9.06
N SER A 70 30.56 4.15 7.91
CA SER A 70 29.76 5.37 7.79
C SER A 70 28.31 5.25 8.28
N ALA A 71 27.86 4.05 8.65
CA ALA A 71 26.53 3.86 9.22
C ALA A 71 26.40 4.57 10.57
N GLY A 72 25.21 5.11 10.84
CA GLY A 72 24.88 5.76 12.10
C GLY A 72 24.85 4.78 13.27
N VAL A 73 24.98 5.31 14.49
CA VAL A 73 24.95 4.47 15.70
C VAL A 73 23.55 3.88 15.90
N PHE A 74 23.46 2.56 15.90
CA PHE A 74 22.23 1.84 16.16
C PHE A 74 22.08 1.44 17.64
N ASN A 75 20.90 1.70 18.24
CA ASN A 75 20.57 1.20 19.58
C ASN A 75 19.38 0.23 19.55
N PRO A 76 19.61 -1.10 19.69
CA PRO A 76 18.54 -2.10 19.66
C PRO A 76 17.55 -1.98 20.81
N SER A 77 17.98 -1.44 21.95
CA SER A 77 17.11 -1.33 23.13
C SER A 77 16.03 -0.26 22.96
N ASN A 78 16.22 0.65 22.01
CA ASN A 78 15.33 1.79 21.76
C ASN A 78 14.80 1.79 20.32
N THR A 79 14.94 0.72 19.56
CA THR A 79 14.48 0.71 18.16
C THR A 79 13.44 -0.39 17.92
N LEU A 80 12.34 -0.01 17.29
CA LEU A 80 11.25 -0.87 16.86
C LEU A 80 11.25 -0.91 15.33
N ALA A 81 11.18 -2.10 14.74
CA ALA A 81 10.86 -2.24 13.33
C ALA A 81 9.41 -1.77 13.12
N TYR A 82 9.21 -0.77 12.28
CA TYR A 82 7.91 -0.10 12.10
C TYR A 82 7.35 -0.23 10.69
N GLY A 83 8.14 -0.73 9.75
CA GLY A 83 7.71 -0.96 8.38
C GLY A 83 8.81 -1.57 7.54
N SER A 84 8.41 -2.11 6.39
CA SER A 84 9.32 -2.63 5.38
C SER A 84 8.78 -2.32 3.99
N TRP A 85 9.66 -1.98 3.06
CA TRP A 85 9.31 -1.76 1.66
C TRP A 85 10.25 -2.52 0.76
N LEU A 86 9.69 -3.14 -0.29
CA LEU A 86 10.43 -3.70 -1.40
C LEU A 86 10.26 -2.81 -2.62
N ALA A 87 11.36 -2.25 -3.11
CA ALA A 87 11.38 -1.40 -4.29
C ALA A 87 12.76 -1.45 -4.92
N ASP A 88 12.84 -1.28 -6.23
CA ASP A 88 14.12 -1.13 -6.93
C ASP A 88 14.59 0.33 -6.80
N LEU A 89 15.52 0.59 -5.89
CA LEU A 89 15.93 1.95 -5.51
C LEU A 89 17.19 2.40 -6.26
N ASP A 90 17.94 1.47 -6.84
CA ASP A 90 19.16 1.77 -7.60
C ASP A 90 18.99 1.62 -9.12
N GLY A 91 17.83 1.12 -9.55
CA GLY A 91 17.44 1.00 -10.95
C GLY A 91 18.00 -0.24 -11.65
N ASP A 92 18.51 -1.22 -10.90
CA ASP A 92 19.13 -2.43 -11.47
C ASP A 92 18.12 -3.52 -11.84
N GLY A 93 16.85 -3.31 -11.53
CA GLY A 93 15.73 -4.21 -11.82
C GLY A 93 15.45 -5.24 -10.72
N ARG A 94 16.14 -5.17 -9.58
CA ARG A 94 15.96 -6.05 -8.42
C ARG A 94 15.33 -5.26 -7.27
N LEU A 95 14.58 -5.96 -6.44
CA LEU A 95 13.95 -5.32 -5.29
C LEU A 95 14.96 -5.20 -4.15
N ASP A 96 15.24 -3.97 -3.74
CA ASP A 96 15.92 -3.62 -2.50
C ASP A 96 14.96 -3.66 -1.32
N TYR A 97 15.50 -3.66 -0.10
CA TYR A 97 14.70 -3.66 1.13
C TYR A 97 14.95 -2.39 1.94
N TYR A 98 13.90 -1.61 2.18
CA TYR A 98 13.92 -0.47 3.08
C TYR A 98 13.26 -0.82 4.42
N ALA A 99 14.05 -0.79 5.49
CA ALA A 99 13.68 -1.07 6.88
C ALA A 99 13.33 0.23 7.62
N VAL A 100 12.04 0.49 7.83
CA VAL A 100 11.55 1.65 8.58
C VAL A 100 11.72 1.38 10.07
N ASN A 101 12.37 2.29 10.78
CA ASN A 101 12.66 2.17 12.21
C ASN A 101 12.00 3.29 13.02
N HIS A 102 11.54 2.94 14.22
CA HIS A 102 10.93 3.85 15.19
C HIS A 102 11.66 3.77 16.55
N GLY A 103 11.57 4.82 17.38
CA GLY A 103 11.88 4.76 18.82
C GLY A 103 13.24 5.31 19.27
N GLN A 104 14.23 5.39 18.37
CA GLN A 104 15.51 6.04 18.65
C GLN A 104 15.55 7.45 18.05
N THR A 105 16.23 8.40 18.70
CA THR A 105 16.42 9.76 18.17
C THR A 105 17.91 10.03 17.95
N PRO A 106 18.35 10.39 16.73
CA PRO A 106 17.55 10.49 15.51
C PRO A 106 16.99 9.12 15.07
N HIS A 107 15.84 9.11 14.41
CA HIS A 107 15.30 7.92 13.77
C HIS A 107 16.20 7.55 12.60
N VAL A 108 16.79 6.37 12.67
CA VAL A 108 17.66 5.86 11.62
C VAL A 108 17.00 4.63 11.06
N SER A 109 16.63 4.68 9.78
CA SER A 109 16.11 3.56 8.99
C SER A 109 17.24 2.89 8.21
N GLY A 110 17.03 1.66 7.74
CA GLY A 110 18.04 0.89 7.00
C GLY A 110 17.65 0.68 5.54
N LEU A 111 18.60 0.79 4.63
CA LEU A 111 18.44 0.35 3.24
C LEU A 111 19.42 -0.80 2.94
N PHE A 112 18.88 -1.92 2.51
CA PHE A 112 19.61 -3.12 2.13
C PHE A 112 19.51 -3.32 0.62
N LEU A 113 20.64 -3.17 -0.09
CA LEU A 113 20.70 -3.32 -1.54
C LEU A 113 20.81 -4.78 -1.96
N ASN A 114 20.04 -5.17 -2.96
CA ASN A 114 19.97 -6.53 -3.44
C ASN A 114 21.00 -6.78 -4.56
N ASN A 115 22.05 -7.53 -4.24
CA ASN A 115 23.11 -7.84 -5.21
C ASN A 115 22.85 -9.10 -6.04
N GLY A 116 21.66 -9.71 -5.92
CA GLY A 116 21.23 -10.91 -6.64
C GLY A 116 21.67 -12.23 -6.01
N THR A 117 22.49 -12.20 -4.95
CA THR A 117 22.79 -13.38 -4.11
C THR A 117 22.28 -13.23 -2.68
N GLY A 118 21.62 -12.11 -2.40
CA GLY A 118 21.27 -11.64 -1.08
C GLY A 118 21.39 -10.13 -1.01
N PHE A 119 21.14 -9.61 0.17
CA PHE A 119 21.30 -8.21 0.52
C PHE A 119 22.74 -7.95 0.95
N GLY A 120 23.35 -6.93 0.34
CA GLY A 120 24.71 -6.49 0.59
C GLY A 120 24.84 -5.62 1.84
N LYS A 121 25.91 -4.80 1.87
CA LYS A 121 26.14 -3.86 2.97
C LYS A 121 24.98 -2.87 3.07
N ASN A 122 24.52 -2.69 4.31
CA ASN A 122 23.40 -1.86 4.71
C ASN A 122 23.75 -0.36 4.70
N LEU A 123 22.78 0.51 4.46
CA LEU A 123 22.84 1.93 4.73
C LEU A 123 21.97 2.21 5.97
N PHE A 124 22.51 2.01 7.18
CA PHE A 124 21.84 2.48 8.39
C PHE A 124 22.24 3.90 8.70
N THR A 125 21.93 4.71 7.73
CA THR A 125 22.00 6.14 7.60
C THR A 125 21.55 6.18 6.18
N VAL A 126 20.26 6.34 5.94
CA VAL A 126 19.98 6.91 4.65
C VAL A 126 20.86 8.14 4.57
N SER A 127 21.62 8.26 3.50
CA SER A 127 22.31 9.48 3.16
C SER A 127 21.27 10.52 2.77
N PHE A 128 20.21 10.66 3.56
CA PHE A 128 19.31 11.78 3.68
C PHE A 128 20.18 12.94 4.12
N LEU A 129 20.92 13.46 3.15
CA LEU A 129 21.63 14.68 3.28
C LEU A 129 20.55 15.74 3.36
N ALA A 130 20.52 16.47 4.47
CA ALA A 130 19.68 17.65 4.56
C ALA A 130 20.11 18.63 3.45
N SER A 131 19.17 19.11 2.64
CA SER A 131 19.42 20.10 1.60
C SER A 131 19.78 21.50 2.12
N GLN A 132 19.86 21.65 3.46
CA GLN A 132 20.09 22.86 4.28
C GLN A 132 18.83 23.64 4.71
N VAL A 133 17.61 23.22 4.31
CA VAL A 133 16.33 23.79 4.79
C VAL A 133 15.75 22.90 5.90
N ASP A 134 15.43 23.50 7.07
CA ASP A 134 14.87 22.86 8.27
C ASP A 134 15.52 21.54 8.76
N PRO A 135 16.84 21.54 9.02
CA PRO A 135 17.58 20.35 9.46
C PRO A 135 17.27 19.80 10.87
N PRO A 136 16.72 20.51 11.88
CA PRO A 136 16.74 19.98 13.26
C PRO A 136 15.75 18.83 13.52
N ASN A 137 14.78 18.59 12.63
CA ASN A 137 13.72 17.59 12.85
C ASN A 137 13.70 16.43 11.84
N LEU A 138 14.65 16.35 10.90
CA LEU A 138 14.80 15.16 10.04
C LEU A 138 15.01 13.87 10.86
N GLY A 139 15.70 13.99 12.00
CA GLY A 139 15.82 12.89 12.96
C GLY A 139 14.50 12.48 13.64
N ASN A 140 13.40 13.21 13.43
CA ASN A 140 12.07 12.91 13.96
C ASN A 140 11.09 12.40 12.87
N SER A 141 11.50 12.32 11.59
CA SER A 141 10.70 11.72 10.53
C SER A 141 10.98 10.22 10.43
N ASN A 142 9.98 9.39 10.71
CA ASN A 142 10.13 7.94 10.89
C ASN A 142 9.04 7.09 10.25
N GLU A 143 7.98 7.70 9.73
CA GLU A 143 6.90 6.99 9.07
C GLU A 143 6.96 7.22 7.57
N MET A 144 7.21 6.17 6.80
CA MET A 144 7.11 6.24 5.35
C MET A 144 5.64 6.36 4.94
N ARG A 145 5.26 7.44 4.27
CA ARG A 145 3.89 7.69 3.80
C ARG A 145 3.73 7.51 2.28
N PHE A 146 4.80 7.74 1.53
CA PHE A 146 4.80 7.58 0.08
C PHE A 146 6.13 6.99 -0.40
N VAL A 147 6.03 6.10 -1.39
CA VAL A 147 7.16 5.50 -2.11
C VAL A 147 6.81 5.56 -3.60
N GLY A 148 7.62 6.27 -4.39
CA GLY A 148 7.38 6.45 -5.81
C GLY A 148 8.12 7.65 -6.39
N ASP A 149 8.00 7.90 -7.68
CA ASP A 149 8.75 8.95 -8.40
C ASP A 149 7.99 10.30 -8.33
N LEU A 150 8.50 11.23 -7.52
CA LEU A 150 7.91 12.56 -7.28
C LEU A 150 8.57 13.67 -8.09
N THR A 151 9.68 13.38 -8.77
CA THR A 151 10.42 14.35 -9.60
C THR A 151 10.36 14.06 -11.09
N GLY A 152 9.80 12.91 -11.47
CA GLY A 152 9.63 12.45 -12.85
C GLY A 152 10.91 11.91 -13.49
N ASP A 153 11.96 11.69 -12.71
CA ASP A 153 13.28 11.29 -13.19
C ASP A 153 13.42 9.76 -13.37
N GLY A 154 12.38 9.01 -13.01
CA GLY A 154 12.32 7.56 -13.12
C GLY A 154 12.93 6.82 -11.94
N LEU A 155 13.37 7.52 -10.89
CA LEU A 155 13.89 6.96 -9.65
C LEU A 155 12.83 6.98 -8.53
N VAL A 156 12.98 6.10 -7.55
CA VAL A 156 12.05 6.02 -6.42
C VAL A 156 12.41 7.05 -5.37
N ASP A 157 11.52 8.02 -5.15
CA ASP A 157 11.56 8.99 -4.06
C ASP A 157 10.77 8.51 -2.84
N PHE A 158 11.00 9.17 -1.71
CA PHE A 158 10.34 8.90 -0.44
C PHE A 158 9.70 10.13 0.16
N PHE A 159 8.53 9.97 0.78
CA PHE A 159 7.98 10.97 1.68
C PHE A 159 7.82 10.39 3.09
N PHE A 160 8.46 11.05 4.05
CA PHE A 160 8.37 10.70 5.47
C PHE A 160 7.47 11.65 6.23
N LEU A 161 6.82 11.11 7.26
CA LEU A 161 6.13 11.84 8.31
C LEU A 161 6.86 11.64 9.64
N GLY A 162 6.90 12.69 10.45
CA GLY A 162 7.25 12.66 11.86
C GLY A 162 6.06 12.99 12.75
N TRP A 163 6.12 12.52 14.00
CA TRP A 163 5.02 12.64 14.98
C TRP A 163 4.71 14.09 15.39
N SER A 164 5.63 15.01 15.09
CA SER A 164 5.44 16.43 15.30
C SER A 164 4.76 17.12 14.10
N GLY A 165 4.15 16.39 13.16
CA GLY A 165 3.61 16.99 11.94
C GLY A 165 4.68 17.60 11.02
N PHE A 166 5.94 17.24 11.23
CA PHE A 166 7.06 17.53 10.32
C PHE A 166 7.06 16.47 9.22
N GLY A 167 7.10 16.89 7.96
CA GLY A 167 7.20 16.00 6.81
C GLY A 167 8.53 16.20 6.09
N THR A 168 8.95 15.21 5.33
CA THR A 168 10.18 15.28 4.55
C THR A 168 9.99 14.62 3.20
N LEU A 169 10.23 15.37 2.11
CA LEU A 169 10.44 14.78 0.80
C LEU A 169 11.93 14.46 0.64
N CYS A 170 12.25 13.21 0.32
CA CYS A 170 13.61 12.74 0.07
C CYS A 170 13.73 12.22 -1.36
N VAL A 171 14.46 12.96 -2.18
CA VAL A 171 14.61 12.70 -3.61
C VAL A 171 15.83 11.85 -3.87
N ASN A 172 15.64 10.75 -4.61
CA ASN A 172 16.71 9.85 -4.99
C ASN A 172 17.59 10.49 -6.06
N GLN A 173 18.88 10.60 -5.78
CA GLN A 173 19.90 11.20 -6.65
C GLN A 173 20.62 10.14 -7.51
N GLY A 174 20.12 8.90 -7.49
CA GLY A 174 20.72 7.76 -8.14
C GLY A 174 21.94 7.22 -7.39
N VAL A 175 22.62 6.27 -8.03
CA VAL A 175 23.77 5.57 -7.45
C VAL A 175 25.00 6.46 -7.40
N ALA A 176 25.57 6.61 -6.20
CA ALA A 176 26.81 7.33 -5.97
C ALA A 176 27.83 6.47 -5.21
N ALA A 177 29.11 6.72 -5.48
CA ALA A 177 30.20 6.13 -4.71
C ALA A 177 30.52 6.98 -3.48
N HIS A 178 30.58 6.33 -2.31
CA HIS A 178 30.99 6.89 -1.04
C HIS A 178 32.33 6.29 -0.60
N ASN A 179 32.88 6.75 0.52
CA ASN A 179 34.21 6.32 0.97
C ASN A 179 34.32 4.82 1.24
N ASP A 180 33.25 4.16 1.68
CA ASP A 180 33.24 2.74 2.08
C ASP A 180 32.03 1.94 1.56
N TRP A 181 31.22 2.52 0.67
CA TRP A 181 30.07 1.87 0.02
C TRP A 181 29.68 2.52 -1.33
N THR A 182 28.74 1.91 -2.07
CA THR A 182 28.16 2.43 -3.32
C THR A 182 26.68 2.06 -3.39
N GLY A 183 25.83 3.01 -3.77
CA GLY A 183 24.38 2.82 -3.80
C GLY A 183 23.61 4.13 -3.95
N PRO A 184 22.26 4.11 -3.88
CA PRO A 184 21.43 5.29 -4.04
C PRO A 184 21.70 6.31 -2.94
N SER A 185 21.62 7.59 -3.29
CA SER A 185 21.80 8.71 -2.35
C SER A 185 20.58 9.60 -2.37
N PHE A 186 20.20 10.19 -1.24
CA PHE A 186 18.93 10.92 -1.13
C PHE A 186 19.13 12.35 -0.64
N LEU A 187 18.56 13.33 -1.35
CA LEU A 187 18.56 14.72 -0.88
C LEU A 187 17.19 15.02 -0.27
N CYS A 188 17.17 15.44 0.99
CA CYS A 188 15.92 15.65 1.72
C CYS A 188 15.61 17.11 1.99
N PHE A 189 14.33 17.43 1.80
CA PHE A 189 13.73 18.74 1.96
C PHE A 189 12.64 18.66 3.02
N GLY A 190 12.86 19.38 4.12
CA GLY A 190 11.88 19.48 5.21
C GLY A 190 10.64 20.25 4.77
N THR A 191 9.49 19.82 5.28
CA THR A 191 8.17 20.41 5.04
C THR A 191 7.24 20.09 6.22
N ALA A 192 5.94 20.29 6.05
CA ALA A 192 4.90 19.80 6.95
C ALA A 192 4.42 18.40 6.58
N ASP A 193 3.65 17.79 7.48
CA ASP A 193 2.94 16.54 7.25
C ASP A 193 2.27 16.48 5.87
N GLY A 194 2.48 15.37 5.16
CA GLY A 194 1.80 15.03 3.91
C GLY A 194 0.58 14.16 4.21
N LEU A 195 -0.56 14.81 4.42
CA LEU A 195 -1.80 14.14 4.81
C LEU A 195 -2.47 13.36 3.67
N ALA A 196 -2.20 13.74 2.42
CA ALA A 196 -2.72 13.08 1.24
C ALA A 196 -1.80 13.30 0.04
N PHE A 197 -1.81 12.34 -0.89
CA PHE A 197 -1.03 12.32 -2.12
C PHE A 197 -1.97 12.02 -3.29
N ALA A 198 -2.08 12.95 -4.24
CA ALA A 198 -2.93 12.80 -5.42
C ALA A 198 -2.57 13.84 -6.48
N ASP A 199 -2.79 13.53 -7.75
CA ASP A 199 -2.80 14.50 -8.86
C ASP A 199 -4.11 15.27 -8.83
N VAL A 200 -4.20 16.33 -8.02
CA VAL A 200 -5.49 17.01 -7.76
C VAL A 200 -5.83 18.03 -8.83
N ASP A 201 -4.84 18.51 -9.59
CA ASP A 201 -5.07 19.43 -10.70
C ASP A 201 -5.08 18.74 -12.09
N GLY A 202 -4.76 17.44 -12.13
CA GLY A 202 -4.81 16.61 -13.33
C GLY A 202 -3.64 16.85 -14.29
N ASP A 203 -2.55 17.43 -13.80
CA ASP A 203 -1.36 17.75 -14.60
C ASP A 203 -0.40 16.57 -14.80
N GLY A 204 -0.73 15.43 -14.20
CA GLY A 204 0.05 14.20 -14.29
C GLY A 204 1.22 14.17 -13.33
N LYS A 205 1.15 14.88 -12.20
CA LYS A 205 2.11 14.79 -11.09
C LYS A 205 1.39 14.60 -9.76
N ILE A 206 2.05 13.94 -8.80
CA ILE A 206 1.46 13.74 -7.47
C ILE A 206 1.67 14.98 -6.61
N ASP A 207 0.58 15.67 -6.27
CA ASP A 207 0.53 16.78 -5.33
C ASP A 207 0.43 16.28 -3.88
N VAL A 208 0.77 17.17 -2.95
CA VAL A 208 0.80 16.86 -1.51
C VAL A 208 -0.09 17.82 -0.73
N LEU A 209 -1.06 17.30 0.00
CA LEU A 209 -1.81 18.08 0.99
C LEU A 209 -0.95 18.23 2.24
N SER A 210 -0.51 19.45 2.55
CA SER A 210 0.31 19.75 3.72
C SER A 210 -0.28 20.83 4.62
N LEU A 211 0.29 20.94 5.83
CA LEU A 211 0.11 22.12 6.66
C LEU A 211 0.96 23.29 6.13
N ASP A 212 0.51 24.52 6.35
CA ASP A 212 1.28 25.74 6.14
C ASP A 212 2.25 25.94 7.31
N ILE A 213 3.55 25.99 7.01
CA ILE A 213 4.64 26.02 7.99
C ILE A 213 5.22 27.42 8.25
N SER A 214 4.64 28.47 7.67
CA SER A 214 5.19 29.83 7.73
C SER A 214 5.30 30.44 9.15
N SER A 215 4.76 29.77 10.19
CA SER A 215 4.87 30.17 11.60
C SER A 215 4.86 29.01 12.62
N PHE A 216 5.51 27.88 12.32
CA PHE A 216 5.24 26.59 12.97
C PHE A 216 6.00 26.31 14.28
N ASP A 217 5.28 25.93 15.34
CA ASP A 217 5.75 25.01 16.39
C ASP A 217 5.12 23.65 16.12
N THR A 218 5.97 22.66 15.84
CA THR A 218 5.59 21.42 15.16
C THR A 218 4.58 20.61 15.96
N TYR A 219 4.74 20.55 17.29
CA TYR A 219 3.93 19.69 18.12
C TYR A 219 2.52 20.26 18.41
N ASP A 220 2.45 21.49 18.94
CA ASP A 220 1.18 22.05 19.43
C ASP A 220 0.19 22.35 18.31
N ALA A 221 0.65 22.89 17.17
CA ALA A 221 -0.20 23.24 16.05
C ALA A 221 -0.72 22.01 15.29
N TYR A 222 0.10 20.95 15.20
CA TYR A 222 -0.28 19.68 14.58
C TYR A 222 -1.40 18.98 15.37
N TYR A 223 -1.18 18.76 16.67
CA TYR A 223 -2.16 18.07 17.51
C TYR A 223 -3.43 18.90 17.75
N SER A 224 -3.34 20.22 17.70
CA SER A 224 -4.54 21.09 17.77
C SER A 224 -5.24 21.26 16.42
N GLN A 225 -4.67 20.77 15.31
CA GLN A 225 -5.18 20.97 13.95
C GLN A 225 -5.52 22.43 13.60
N THR A 226 -4.84 23.40 14.22
CA THR A 226 -5.13 24.84 14.08
C THR A 226 -4.38 25.51 12.91
N ALA A 227 -3.35 24.86 12.37
CA ALA A 227 -2.63 25.35 11.20
C ALA A 227 -3.50 25.29 9.94
N THR A 228 -3.25 26.18 8.98
CA THR A 228 -3.98 26.13 7.71
C THR A 228 -3.42 25.02 6.83
N TYR A 229 -4.30 24.37 6.08
CA TYR A 229 -3.95 23.33 5.11
C TYR A 229 -3.90 23.92 3.71
N LEU A 230 -2.98 23.40 2.91
CA LEU A 230 -2.81 23.77 1.51
C LEU A 230 -2.37 22.55 0.71
N TRP A 231 -2.72 22.54 -0.56
CA TRP A 231 -2.09 21.66 -1.53
C TRP A 231 -0.80 22.30 -2.00
N ARG A 232 0.28 21.52 -2.03
CA ARG A 232 1.53 21.82 -2.74
C ARG A 232 1.44 21.12 -4.08
N LEU A 233 1.31 21.91 -5.14
CA LEU A 233 1.17 21.42 -6.51
C LEU A 233 2.56 21.06 -7.05
N ASN A 234 2.73 19.80 -7.40
CA ASN A 234 4.03 19.31 -7.83
C ASN A 234 4.43 19.95 -9.16
N ASN A 235 5.60 20.59 -9.16
CA ASN A 235 6.16 21.24 -10.35
C ASN A 235 7.43 20.56 -10.87
N GLY A 236 7.80 19.41 -10.29
CA GLY A 236 9.02 18.66 -10.60
C GLY A 236 10.29 19.19 -9.93
N ASP A 237 10.21 20.27 -9.14
CA ASP A 237 11.36 20.73 -8.36
C ASP A 237 11.62 19.73 -7.21
N PRO A 238 12.86 19.27 -6.98
CA PRO A 238 13.16 18.39 -5.86
C PRO A 238 12.89 19.04 -4.49
N ASP A 239 12.92 20.37 -4.38
CA ASP A 239 12.51 21.09 -3.17
C ASP A 239 11.00 21.35 -3.16
N ILE A 240 10.29 20.58 -2.33
CA ILE A 240 8.85 20.71 -2.11
C ILE A 240 8.42 22.11 -1.62
N ASN A 241 9.35 22.94 -1.14
CA ASN A 241 9.06 24.31 -0.73
C ASN A 241 8.97 25.28 -1.91
N HIS A 242 9.47 24.91 -3.09
CA HIS A 242 9.31 25.68 -4.32
C HIS A 242 7.99 25.37 -5.06
N TRP A 243 7.25 24.36 -4.60
CA TRP A 243 6.00 23.97 -5.20
C TRP A 243 4.93 25.06 -4.95
N PRO A 244 4.20 25.49 -6.00
CA PRO A 244 3.08 26.39 -5.84
C PRO A 244 2.08 25.85 -4.82
N THR A 245 1.51 26.73 -4.00
CA THR A 245 0.51 26.33 -3.03
C THR A 245 -0.86 26.85 -3.40
N THR A 246 -1.89 26.03 -3.15
CA THR A 246 -3.29 26.45 -3.28
C THR A 246 -4.11 25.98 -2.09
N ARG A 247 -5.15 26.75 -1.76
CA ARG A 247 -6.21 26.33 -0.84
C ARG A 247 -7.44 25.84 -1.57
N ASP A 248 -7.44 25.94 -2.89
CA ASP A 248 -8.40 25.24 -3.72
C ASP A 248 -8.30 23.73 -3.39
N PHE A 249 -9.43 23.02 -3.42
CA PHE A 249 -9.52 21.60 -3.03
C PHE A 249 -9.31 21.30 -1.54
N ALA A 250 -8.98 22.30 -0.70
CA ALA A 250 -8.98 22.10 0.75
C ALA A 250 -10.37 21.77 1.29
N ALA A 251 -11.45 22.17 0.61
CA ALA A 251 -12.81 21.76 0.93
C ALA A 251 -13.07 20.25 0.71
N LEU A 252 -12.22 19.56 -0.07
CA LEU A 252 -12.24 18.10 -0.15
C LEU A 252 -11.66 17.46 1.10
N ARG A 253 -10.96 18.22 1.94
CA ARG A 253 -10.64 17.78 3.30
C ARG A 253 -11.89 18.01 4.13
N ILE A 254 -12.38 16.95 4.77
CA ILE A 254 -13.14 17.14 5.99
C ILE A 254 -12.40 16.42 7.10
N THR A 255 -11.67 17.21 7.84
CA THR A 255 -11.37 16.95 9.24
C THR A 255 -11.99 18.13 9.96
N ASP A 256 -12.94 17.86 10.83
CA ASP A 256 -13.27 18.81 11.89
C ASP A 256 -11.99 19.01 12.72
N PRO A 257 -11.59 20.24 13.08
CA PRO A 257 -10.46 20.46 13.99
C PRO A 257 -10.58 19.64 15.28
N ASP A 258 -11.82 19.35 15.71
CA ASP A 258 -12.13 18.55 16.88
C ASP A 258 -12.34 17.05 16.56
N ALA A 259 -12.39 16.63 15.29
CA ALA A 259 -12.52 15.21 14.88
C ALA A 259 -11.17 14.59 14.50
N ALA A 260 -10.84 13.52 15.22
CA ALA A 260 -9.96 12.50 14.68
C ALA A 260 -10.72 11.70 13.60
N ALA A 261 -10.20 11.78 12.36
CA ALA A 261 -10.46 10.87 11.24
C ALA A 261 -11.82 10.91 10.52
N ALA A 262 -11.77 11.26 9.22
CA ALA A 262 -12.24 10.39 8.13
C ALA A 262 -11.91 11.03 6.76
N ALA A 263 -10.62 11.32 6.50
CA ALA A 263 -10.21 11.55 5.12
C ALA A 263 -10.13 10.18 4.44
N ALA A 264 -11.06 9.87 3.52
CA ALA A 264 -10.86 8.75 2.62
C ALA A 264 -9.68 9.09 1.69
N PRO A 265 -8.91 8.07 1.25
CA PRO A 265 -7.88 8.27 0.22
C PRO A 265 -8.50 8.91 -1.04
N PHE A 266 -7.64 9.55 -1.83
CA PHE A 266 -7.99 9.83 -3.22
C PHE A 266 -7.98 8.52 -4.01
N LEU A 267 -8.98 8.35 -4.87
CA LEU A 267 -9.30 7.08 -5.54
C LEU A 267 -9.77 7.39 -6.96
N ASP A 268 -9.52 6.52 -7.92
CA ASP A 268 -10.16 6.62 -9.25
C ASP A 268 -11.43 5.76 -9.22
N LEU A 269 -12.59 6.36 -8.90
CA LEU A 269 -13.84 5.61 -8.66
C LEU A 269 -14.55 5.24 -9.95
N ASP A 270 -14.41 6.04 -11.02
CA ASP A 270 -15.04 5.79 -12.33
C ASP A 270 -14.07 5.30 -13.42
N ASN A 271 -12.81 5.07 -13.04
CA ASN A 271 -11.73 4.58 -13.89
C ASN A 271 -11.30 5.55 -15.01
N ASP A 272 -11.54 6.86 -14.86
CA ASP A 272 -11.15 7.88 -15.83
C ASP A 272 -9.68 8.32 -15.73
N GLY A 273 -8.98 7.89 -14.67
CA GLY A 273 -7.58 8.20 -14.41
C GLY A 273 -7.35 9.53 -13.68
N ILE A 274 -8.42 10.19 -13.22
CA ILE A 274 -8.39 11.40 -12.40
C ILE A 274 -8.76 11.02 -10.96
N PRO A 275 -8.00 11.49 -9.95
CA PRO A 275 -8.33 11.17 -8.57
C PRO A 275 -9.64 11.80 -8.10
N ASP A 276 -10.62 10.96 -7.76
CA ASP A 276 -11.84 11.25 -7.05
C ASP A 276 -11.65 11.25 -5.53
N LYS A 277 -12.70 11.64 -4.81
CA LYS A 277 -12.66 11.76 -3.36
C LYS A 277 -13.99 11.45 -2.69
N ILE A 278 -13.92 10.72 -1.58
CA ILE A 278 -15.04 10.55 -0.64
C ILE A 278 -14.73 11.28 0.65
N VAL A 279 -15.72 12.01 1.17
CA VAL A 279 -15.52 12.91 2.30
C VAL A 279 -16.67 12.79 3.29
N GLY A 280 -16.35 12.45 4.55
CA GLY A 280 -17.34 12.37 5.62
C GLY A 280 -17.81 13.75 6.07
N ILE A 281 -19.11 13.93 6.27
CA ILE A 281 -19.67 15.20 6.77
C ILE A 281 -19.46 15.27 8.29
N PRO A 282 -18.89 16.37 8.85
CA PRO A 282 -18.63 16.45 10.28
C PRO A 282 -19.90 16.30 11.10
N LEU A 283 -19.76 15.67 12.26
CA LEU A 283 -20.70 15.76 13.36
C LEU A 283 -20.05 16.51 14.53
N PRO A 284 -20.82 17.23 15.36
CA PRO A 284 -20.32 17.72 16.64
C PRO A 284 -19.81 16.57 17.52
N ASP A 285 -18.80 16.79 18.36
CA ASP A 285 -18.13 15.77 19.19
C ASP A 285 -19.10 14.83 19.90
N ASN A 286 -20.16 15.37 20.51
CA ASN A 286 -21.16 14.61 21.27
C ASN A 286 -22.04 13.69 20.41
N ASN A 287 -21.95 13.80 19.08
CA ASN A 287 -22.74 13.03 18.12
C ASN A 287 -21.87 12.04 17.31
N ARG A 288 -20.57 11.91 17.59
CA ARG A 288 -19.65 11.06 16.80
C ARG A 288 -19.59 9.59 17.25
N GLY A 289 -20.47 9.18 18.17
CA GLY A 289 -20.49 7.84 18.74
C GLY A 289 -19.32 7.56 19.68
N ASP A 290 -19.25 6.34 20.21
CA ASP A 290 -18.34 5.95 21.31
C ASP A 290 -16.84 6.13 20.99
N TYR A 291 -16.47 6.16 19.71
CA TYR A 291 -15.08 6.30 19.26
C TYR A 291 -14.75 7.66 18.65
N GLY A 292 -15.72 8.58 18.58
CA GLY A 292 -15.46 9.92 18.06
C GLY A 292 -15.25 10.01 16.53
N THR A 293 -15.52 8.94 15.77
CA THR A 293 -15.20 8.82 14.33
C THR A 293 -16.42 8.82 13.41
N SER A 294 -17.65 8.85 13.95
CA SER A 294 -18.87 8.84 13.11
C SER A 294 -19.09 10.18 12.41
N VAL A 295 -19.69 10.11 11.22
CA VAL A 295 -19.98 11.25 10.33
C VAL A 295 -21.48 11.36 10.03
N ALA A 296 -21.95 12.49 9.52
CA ALA A 296 -23.37 12.72 9.22
C ALA A 296 -23.83 12.10 7.88
N GLY A 297 -22.92 11.40 7.19
CA GLY A 297 -23.05 10.95 5.81
C GLY A 297 -21.73 11.13 5.06
N GLN A 298 -21.60 10.49 3.89
CA GLN A 298 -20.43 10.65 3.02
C GLN A 298 -20.80 11.44 1.76
N GLN A 299 -19.92 12.33 1.31
CA GLN A 299 -20.03 13.06 0.05
C GLN A 299 -19.00 12.54 -0.94
N VAL A 300 -19.42 12.27 -2.17
CA VAL A 300 -18.52 11.83 -3.24
C VAL A 300 -18.30 12.97 -4.22
N PHE A 301 -17.05 13.18 -4.61
CA PHE A 301 -16.61 14.20 -5.53
C PHE A 301 -15.80 13.55 -6.63
N LEU A 302 -16.20 13.79 -7.88
CA LEU A 302 -15.46 13.32 -9.04
C LEU A 302 -14.45 14.37 -9.48
N GLY A 303 -13.20 13.94 -9.69
CA GLY A 303 -12.18 14.77 -10.29
C GLY A 303 -12.56 15.14 -11.72
N GLN A 304 -12.02 16.24 -12.26
CA GLN A 304 -12.28 16.69 -13.63
C GLN A 304 -10.96 17.09 -14.29
N ALA A 305 -10.88 16.99 -15.61
CA ALA A 305 -9.68 17.22 -16.42
C ALA A 305 -9.12 18.67 -16.43
N GLY A 306 -9.53 19.51 -15.49
CA GLY A 306 -8.98 20.85 -15.25
C GLY A 306 -8.82 21.13 -13.75
N GLY A 307 -8.63 20.08 -12.95
CA GLY A 307 -8.42 20.12 -11.51
C GLY A 307 -9.65 20.39 -10.66
N THR A 308 -10.82 20.63 -11.24
CA THR A 308 -12.04 20.90 -10.44
C THR A 308 -12.70 19.61 -9.97
N TYR A 309 -13.52 19.70 -8.93
CA TYR A 309 -14.28 18.58 -8.40
C TYR A 309 -15.79 18.78 -8.50
N ALA A 310 -16.49 17.79 -9.04
CA ALA A 310 -17.95 17.78 -9.16
C ALA A 310 -18.58 16.86 -8.12
N ARG A 311 -19.45 17.40 -7.26
CA ARG A 311 -20.17 16.57 -6.28
C ARG A 311 -21.14 15.62 -7.00
N LYS A 312 -20.98 14.33 -6.77
CA LYS A 312 -21.93 13.29 -7.18
C LYS A 312 -23.00 13.11 -6.11
N THR A 313 -24.26 13.07 -6.53
CA THR A 313 -25.42 12.82 -5.67
C THR A 313 -26.13 11.54 -6.08
N GLY A 314 -26.84 10.91 -5.15
CA GLY A 314 -27.49 9.62 -5.37
C GLY A 314 -26.48 8.48 -5.37
N THR A 315 -25.37 8.62 -4.65
CA THR A 315 -24.30 7.61 -4.60
C THR A 315 -24.69 6.45 -3.71
N GLY A 316 -25.62 6.63 -2.76
CA GLY A 316 -25.95 5.63 -1.75
C GLY A 316 -25.09 5.74 -0.49
N LEU A 317 -24.04 6.57 -0.52
CA LEU A 317 -23.16 6.80 0.64
C LEU A 317 -23.60 8.00 1.50
N GLU A 318 -24.56 8.81 1.05
CA GLU A 318 -24.96 10.05 1.73
C GLU A 318 -25.58 9.85 3.11
N ARG A 319 -26.01 8.63 3.43
CA ARG A 319 -26.57 8.25 4.73
C ARG A 319 -25.66 7.33 5.54
N VAL A 320 -24.47 7.05 5.04
CA VAL A 320 -23.50 6.18 5.70
C VAL A 320 -22.75 6.99 6.75
N THR A 321 -22.97 6.65 8.01
CA THR A 321 -22.45 7.42 9.16
C THR A 321 -21.17 6.84 9.71
N GLN A 322 -20.84 5.60 9.37
CA GLN A 322 -19.60 4.95 9.75
C GLN A 322 -18.43 5.53 8.91
N PRO A 323 -17.24 5.69 9.51
CA PRO A 323 -16.06 6.08 8.75
C PRO A 323 -15.68 4.99 7.75
N ILE A 324 -15.09 5.41 6.64
CA ILE A 324 -14.51 4.51 5.64
C ILE A 324 -13.20 3.96 6.21
N THR A 325 -13.11 2.64 6.31
CA THR A 325 -11.93 1.92 6.84
C THR A 325 -11.26 1.07 5.77
N ARG A 326 -11.94 0.83 4.65
CA ARG A 326 -11.44 0.05 3.51
C ARG A 326 -11.91 0.63 2.19
N VAL A 327 -11.03 0.49 1.20
CA VAL A 327 -11.35 0.66 -0.21
C VAL A 327 -10.63 -0.45 -0.97
N GLU A 328 -11.40 -1.35 -1.57
CA GLU A 328 -10.88 -2.49 -2.31
C GLU A 328 -11.94 -3.01 -3.29
N ASP A 329 -11.51 -3.66 -4.36
CA ASP A 329 -12.38 -4.40 -5.29
C ASP A 329 -12.66 -5.78 -4.66
N ILE A 330 -13.67 -5.85 -3.78
CA ILE A 330 -13.89 -7.03 -2.90
C ILE A 330 -14.64 -8.14 -3.64
N ASP A 331 -15.46 -7.78 -4.63
CA ASP A 331 -16.17 -8.75 -5.48
C ASP A 331 -15.38 -9.10 -6.76
N GLY A 332 -14.31 -8.36 -7.05
CA GLY A 332 -13.39 -8.62 -8.14
C GLY A 332 -13.97 -8.24 -9.50
N ASP A 333 -14.91 -7.29 -9.55
CA ASP A 333 -15.52 -6.80 -10.79
C ASP A 333 -14.69 -5.69 -11.47
N GLY A 334 -13.66 -5.17 -10.80
CA GLY A 334 -12.77 -4.12 -11.29
C GLY A 334 -13.20 -2.70 -10.92
N CYS A 335 -14.24 -2.54 -10.10
CA CYS A 335 -14.63 -1.29 -9.47
C CYS A 335 -14.20 -1.28 -7.99
N LEU A 336 -13.93 -0.10 -7.44
CA LEU A 336 -13.56 0.04 -6.04
C LEU A 336 -14.80 0.04 -5.14
N ASP A 337 -14.84 -0.84 -4.16
CA ASP A 337 -15.89 -0.94 -3.15
C ASP A 337 -15.48 -0.27 -1.83
N ILE A 338 -16.47 0.05 -1.00
CA ILE A 338 -16.26 0.81 0.23
C ILE A 338 -16.66 -0.01 1.45
N GLY A 339 -15.69 -0.25 2.34
CA GLY A 339 -15.90 -0.87 3.64
C GLY A 339 -15.91 0.19 4.74
N THR A 340 -16.88 0.09 5.66
CA THR A 340 -17.07 1.05 6.75
C THR A 340 -17.23 0.36 8.10
N ASP A 341 -16.70 0.96 9.17
CA ASP A 341 -16.80 0.42 10.53
C ASP A 341 -16.87 1.52 11.58
N ILE A 342 -17.82 1.43 12.51
CA ILE A 342 -18.04 2.40 13.60
C ILE A 342 -16.87 2.47 14.58
N THR A 343 -16.06 1.43 14.70
CA THR A 343 -14.93 1.43 15.65
C THR A 343 -13.65 2.01 15.05
N GLY A 344 -13.64 2.34 13.75
CA GLY A 344 -12.49 2.90 13.04
C GLY A 344 -11.32 1.94 12.82
N TYR A 345 -11.33 0.75 13.46
CA TYR A 345 -10.17 -0.16 13.51
C TYR A 345 -10.53 -1.65 13.51
N ARG A 346 -11.78 -2.10 13.26
CA ARG A 346 -12.15 -3.52 13.47
C ARG A 346 -13.01 -4.13 12.36
N ASP A 347 -12.98 -5.46 12.34
CA ASP A 347 -13.43 -6.34 11.26
C ASP A 347 -14.96 -6.46 11.11
N ASN A 348 -15.77 -5.64 11.79
CA ASN A 348 -17.24 -5.70 11.73
C ASN A 348 -17.83 -4.76 10.66
N GLN A 349 -17.30 -4.87 9.44
CA GLN A 349 -17.55 -3.89 8.39
C GLN A 349 -18.91 -4.07 7.71
N ASN A 350 -19.56 -2.95 7.41
CA ASN A 350 -20.61 -2.87 6.40
C ASN A 350 -19.97 -2.55 5.05
N TRP A 351 -20.35 -3.29 4.01
CA TRP A 351 -19.85 -3.12 2.67
C TRP A 351 -20.85 -2.39 1.78
N TYR A 352 -20.32 -1.56 0.89
CA TYR A 352 -21.04 -0.82 -0.12
C TYR A 352 -20.37 -1.10 -1.46
N ILE A 353 -20.99 -1.98 -2.24
CA ILE A 353 -20.46 -2.46 -3.51
C ILE A 353 -20.77 -1.47 -4.61
N GLN A 354 -19.77 -1.08 -5.38
CA GLN A 354 -19.96 -0.14 -6.45
C GLN A 354 -20.69 -0.79 -7.61
N ASN A 355 -21.81 -0.22 -8.02
CA ASN A 355 -22.56 -0.72 -9.15
C ASN A 355 -21.79 -0.45 -10.44
N LYS A 356 -21.85 -1.41 -11.35
CA LYS A 356 -21.22 -1.35 -12.66
C LYS A 356 -22.24 -1.50 -13.78
N VAL A 357 -22.00 -0.81 -14.90
CA VAL A 357 -22.77 -0.98 -16.14
C VAL A 357 -21.80 -1.31 -17.27
N GLY A 358 -21.80 -2.57 -17.71
CA GLY A 358 -20.82 -3.06 -18.68
C GLY A 358 -19.41 -2.98 -18.11
N ALA A 359 -18.55 -2.13 -18.69
CA ALA A 359 -17.18 -1.92 -18.22
C ALA A 359 -17.00 -0.69 -17.31
N THR A 360 -18.05 0.11 -17.11
CA THR A 360 -17.97 1.40 -16.44
C THR A 360 -18.45 1.32 -15.00
N CYS A 361 -17.62 1.81 -14.07
CA CYS A 361 -17.96 1.97 -12.67
C CYS A 361 -18.84 3.21 -12.49
N SER A 362 -20.03 3.04 -11.89
CA SER A 362 -21.08 4.06 -11.95
C SER A 362 -21.01 5.12 -10.84
N VAL A 363 -20.12 4.91 -9.86
CA VAL A 363 -20.01 5.71 -8.64
C VAL A 363 -21.33 5.78 -7.88
N THR A 364 -22.08 4.68 -7.92
CA THR A 364 -23.23 4.42 -7.06
C THR A 364 -22.98 3.12 -6.32
N PHE A 365 -23.40 3.04 -5.07
CA PHE A 365 -23.04 1.96 -4.18
C PHE A 365 -24.27 1.32 -3.57
N THR A 366 -24.31 -0.01 -3.60
CA THR A 366 -25.39 -0.81 -3.03
C THR A 366 -24.92 -1.42 -1.71
N PRO A 367 -25.65 -1.20 -0.60
CA PRO A 367 -25.29 -1.83 0.67
C PRO A 367 -25.38 -3.34 0.54
N MET A 368 -24.29 -4.02 0.87
CA MET A 368 -24.21 -5.47 0.85
C MET A 368 -23.92 -5.98 2.25
N PRO A 369 -24.73 -6.90 2.79
CA PRO A 369 -24.40 -7.55 4.04
C PRO A 369 -23.05 -8.25 3.92
N ARG A 370 -22.21 -8.14 4.93
CA ARG A 370 -20.90 -8.80 5.00
C ARG A 370 -20.97 -10.31 4.67
N THR A 371 -22.07 -10.98 5.03
CA THR A 371 -22.27 -12.41 4.77
C THR A 371 -22.48 -12.77 3.29
N ALA A 372 -22.75 -11.79 2.43
CA ALA A 372 -22.91 -11.98 0.99
C ALA A 372 -21.59 -11.82 0.21
N LEU A 373 -20.51 -11.42 0.90
CA LEU A 373 -19.19 -11.20 0.33
C LEU A 373 -18.18 -12.18 0.94
N PRO A 374 -17.06 -12.45 0.25
CA PRO A 374 -15.90 -13.05 0.89
C PRO A 374 -15.49 -12.21 2.12
N PHE A 375 -15.45 -12.83 3.29
CA PHE A 375 -15.04 -12.16 4.51
C PHE A 375 -13.59 -12.50 4.87
N TYR A 376 -12.78 -11.47 5.04
CA TYR A 376 -11.39 -11.56 5.47
C TYR A 376 -11.18 -10.70 6.74
N PRO A 377 -11.19 -11.28 7.95
CA PRO A 377 -10.84 -10.54 9.16
C PRO A 377 -9.36 -10.18 9.12
N GLY A 378 -9.03 -8.95 9.45
CA GLY A 378 -7.65 -8.50 9.52
C GLY A 378 -7.49 -7.01 9.28
N PHE A 379 -6.33 -6.52 9.69
CA PHE A 379 -6.01 -5.11 9.75
C PHE A 379 -5.58 -4.50 8.40
N LYS A 380 -4.92 -5.26 7.53
CA LYS A 380 -4.43 -4.82 6.20
C LYS A 380 -4.55 -5.94 5.18
N HIS A 381 -5.02 -5.61 3.98
CA HIS A 381 -5.19 -6.54 2.86
C HIS A 381 -4.24 -6.17 1.72
N TYR A 382 -3.70 -7.18 1.05
CA TYR A 382 -2.83 -7.04 -0.10
C TYR A 382 -3.34 -7.98 -1.19
N SER A 383 -3.80 -7.39 -2.30
CA SER A 383 -4.17 -8.16 -3.48
C SER A 383 -2.92 -8.62 -4.23
N VAL A 384 -2.74 -9.93 -4.33
CA VAL A 384 -1.49 -10.55 -4.80
C VAL A 384 -1.77 -11.87 -5.50
N ASP A 385 -1.10 -12.13 -6.61
CA ASP A 385 -1.10 -13.44 -7.26
C ASP A 385 0.00 -14.32 -6.64
N ILE A 386 -0.30 -14.85 -5.45
CA ILE A 386 0.68 -15.52 -4.59
C ILE A 386 1.01 -16.95 -5.05
N ASP A 387 0.16 -17.57 -5.88
CA ASP A 387 0.32 -18.93 -6.40
C ASP A 387 0.57 -18.98 -7.92
N ASN A 388 0.81 -17.83 -8.55
CA ASN A 388 1.02 -17.67 -9.98
C ASN A 388 -0.16 -18.13 -10.86
N SER A 389 -1.38 -18.19 -10.31
CA SER A 389 -2.56 -18.65 -11.03
C SER A 389 -3.09 -17.66 -12.06
N GLY A 390 -2.70 -16.39 -11.97
CA GLY A 390 -3.35 -15.26 -12.65
C GLY A 390 -4.54 -14.69 -11.88
N LEU A 391 -4.96 -15.34 -10.79
CA LEU A 391 -6.05 -14.89 -9.94
C LEU A 391 -5.51 -14.14 -8.72
N LEU A 392 -5.97 -12.91 -8.51
CA LEU A 392 -5.58 -12.12 -7.35
C LEU A 392 -6.18 -12.72 -6.08
N SER A 393 -5.31 -13.24 -5.22
CA SER A 393 -5.60 -13.68 -3.86
C SER A 393 -5.46 -12.51 -2.89
N GLN A 394 -5.91 -12.68 -1.65
CA GLN A 394 -5.71 -11.67 -0.59
C GLN A 394 -4.73 -12.21 0.45
N ALA A 395 -3.59 -11.52 0.63
CA ALA A 395 -2.76 -11.70 1.81
C ALA A 395 -3.23 -10.70 2.87
N VAL A 396 -3.59 -11.19 4.05
CA VAL A 396 -4.26 -10.43 5.09
C VAL A 396 -3.46 -10.52 6.37
N LEU A 397 -3.07 -9.35 6.86
CA LEU A 397 -2.36 -9.22 8.11
C LEU A 397 -3.33 -9.18 9.29
N ILE A 398 -3.20 -10.14 10.20
CA ILE A 398 -3.98 -10.24 11.43
C ILE A 398 -3.10 -9.90 12.62
N HIS A 399 -3.60 -9.03 13.51
CA HIS A 399 -2.84 -8.55 14.66
C HIS A 399 -3.68 -8.61 15.93
N GLY A 400 -3.22 -9.41 16.91
CA GLY A 400 -3.90 -9.62 18.20
C GLY A 400 -4.27 -8.34 18.96
N GLY A 401 -3.45 -7.30 18.84
CA GLY A 401 -3.67 -6.00 19.47
C GLY A 401 -4.56 -5.00 18.72
N TYR A 402 -4.85 -5.20 17.43
CA TYR A 402 -5.53 -4.21 16.57
C TYR A 402 -6.93 -4.63 16.09
N GLY A 403 -7.57 -5.63 16.70
CA GLY A 403 -8.91 -6.05 16.27
C GLY A 403 -9.54 -7.16 17.13
N SER A 404 -10.81 -7.49 16.87
CA SER A 404 -11.40 -8.73 17.38
C SER A 404 -10.79 -9.96 16.70
N ASN A 405 -10.24 -9.78 15.48
CA ASN A 405 -9.67 -10.81 14.61
C ASN A 405 -10.60 -12.00 14.35
N ASP A 406 -11.85 -11.91 14.79
CA ASP A 406 -12.88 -12.94 14.86
C ASP A 406 -12.35 -14.31 15.32
N GLY A 407 -11.42 -14.29 16.28
CA GLY A 407 -10.76 -15.49 16.83
C GLY A 407 -9.72 -16.14 15.91
N LEU A 408 -9.37 -15.52 14.79
CA LEU A 408 -8.26 -15.98 13.94
C LEU A 408 -6.90 -15.66 14.57
N PRO A 409 -5.89 -16.52 14.33
CA PRO A 409 -4.54 -16.31 14.85
C PRO A 409 -3.85 -15.12 14.17
N SER A 410 -3.00 -14.42 14.95
CA SER A 410 -2.10 -13.38 14.43
C SER A 410 -1.15 -13.92 13.35
N GLY A 411 -0.67 -13.03 12.49
CA GLY A 411 0.23 -13.33 11.39
C GLY A 411 -0.41 -13.08 10.03
N VAL A 412 0.12 -13.72 8.98
CA VAL A 412 -0.39 -13.55 7.61
C VAL A 412 -1.32 -14.71 7.24
N ASN A 413 -2.60 -14.39 7.09
CA ASN A 413 -3.61 -15.28 6.52
C ASN A 413 -3.65 -15.05 5.00
N ILE A 414 -3.69 -16.12 4.21
CA ILE A 414 -3.80 -16.01 2.76
C ILE A 414 -5.15 -16.59 2.35
N TYR A 415 -5.98 -15.77 1.73
CA TYR A 415 -7.22 -16.19 1.09
C TYR A 415 -6.93 -16.38 -0.39
N ARG A 416 -6.65 -17.64 -0.76
CA ARG A 416 -6.33 -18.03 -2.13
C ARG A 416 -7.60 -18.02 -2.98
N ARG A 417 -7.60 -17.26 -4.07
CA ARG A 417 -8.73 -17.22 -5.03
C ARG A 417 -8.73 -18.48 -5.91
N LEU A 418 -9.90 -19.09 -6.08
CA LEU A 418 -10.12 -20.25 -6.95
C LEU A 418 -10.78 -19.84 -8.27
N PRO A 419 -10.69 -20.66 -9.34
CA PRO A 419 -11.30 -20.35 -10.64
C PRO A 419 -12.82 -20.08 -10.62
N GLY A 420 -13.52 -20.57 -9.59
CA GLY A 420 -14.95 -20.30 -9.37
C GLY A 420 -15.25 -18.98 -8.66
N GLY A 421 -14.24 -18.14 -8.38
CA GLY A 421 -14.38 -16.90 -7.62
C GLY A 421 -14.44 -17.09 -6.10
N THR A 422 -14.52 -18.33 -5.61
CA THR A 422 -14.46 -18.67 -4.19
C THR A 422 -13.04 -18.61 -3.66
N TYR A 423 -12.89 -18.61 -2.33
CA TYR A 423 -11.60 -18.52 -1.67
C TYR A 423 -11.36 -19.71 -0.72
N THR A 424 -10.11 -20.16 -0.66
CA THR A 424 -9.63 -21.10 0.35
C THR A 424 -8.65 -20.40 1.28
N ALA A 425 -8.88 -20.48 2.59
CA ALA A 425 -7.99 -19.90 3.58
C ALA A 425 -6.76 -20.79 3.83
N ILE A 426 -5.59 -20.16 3.88
CA ILE A 426 -4.32 -20.72 4.32
C ILE A 426 -3.91 -19.93 5.56
N THR A 427 -3.98 -20.59 6.70
CA THR A 427 -3.72 -20.00 8.02
C THR A 427 -2.23 -19.64 8.19
N PRO A 428 -1.88 -18.77 9.14
CA PRO A 428 -0.49 -18.43 9.48
C PRO A 428 0.35 -19.66 9.81
N ALA A 429 -0.24 -20.68 10.43
CA ALA A 429 0.42 -21.94 10.72
C ALA A 429 0.74 -22.75 9.45
N GLN A 430 -0.16 -22.75 8.47
CA GLN A 430 0.04 -23.42 7.18
C GLN A 430 1.04 -22.65 6.30
N SER A 431 0.92 -21.33 6.22
CA SER A 431 1.83 -20.46 5.46
C SER A 431 3.21 -20.36 6.12
N ARG A 432 3.30 -20.64 7.43
CA ARG A 432 4.49 -20.49 8.28
C ARG A 432 4.89 -19.03 8.53
N VAL A 433 3.96 -18.09 8.33
CA VAL A 433 4.11 -16.68 8.71
C VAL A 433 3.25 -16.41 9.95
N ASN A 434 3.55 -17.15 11.02
CA ASN A 434 2.86 -17.10 12.31
C ASN A 434 3.62 -16.19 13.26
N LEU A 435 3.17 -14.93 13.39
CA LEU A 435 3.80 -13.92 14.22
C LEU A 435 2.76 -13.33 15.17
N ASP A 436 3.14 -13.17 16.43
CA ASP A 436 2.25 -12.60 17.45
C ASP A 436 2.01 -11.10 17.21
N GLU A 437 3.02 -10.39 16.71
CA GLU A 437 3.03 -8.95 16.46
C GLU A 437 3.70 -8.60 15.13
N PHE A 438 2.96 -7.87 14.29
CA PHE A 438 3.47 -7.06 13.20
C PHE A 438 3.25 -5.60 13.60
N TYR A 439 4.32 -4.82 13.70
CA TYR A 439 4.16 -3.37 13.89
C TYR A 439 3.61 -2.74 12.61
N ALA A 440 2.92 -1.62 12.81
CA ALA A 440 1.96 -1.02 11.90
C ALA A 440 2.31 -1.08 10.39
N ASP A 441 1.24 -1.26 9.63
CA ASP A 441 1.09 -0.81 8.25
C ASP A 441 1.67 -1.57 7.07
N ASN A 442 2.69 -2.43 7.16
CA ASN A 442 3.38 -2.88 5.93
C ASN A 442 3.75 -4.37 5.89
N LEU A 443 3.05 -5.11 5.04
CA LEU A 443 3.56 -6.30 4.35
C LEU A 443 3.92 -5.82 2.94
N ALA A 444 5.10 -6.15 2.44
CA ALA A 444 5.54 -5.79 1.10
C ALA A 444 5.67 -7.06 0.25
N PRO A 445 4.63 -7.44 -0.51
CA PRO A 445 4.75 -8.54 -1.45
C PRO A 445 5.69 -8.18 -2.61
N GLY A 446 6.61 -9.07 -2.95
CA GLY A 446 7.52 -8.90 -4.08
C GLY A 446 8.42 -10.11 -4.27
N ASP A 447 8.83 -10.39 -5.51
CA ASP A 447 9.77 -11.47 -5.82
C ASP A 447 11.19 -10.88 -5.77
N TRP A 448 11.84 -10.95 -4.60
CA TRP A 448 13.12 -10.28 -4.36
C TRP A 448 14.29 -11.05 -4.98
N ASN A 449 14.18 -12.36 -5.18
CA ASN A 449 15.27 -13.20 -5.69
C ASN A 449 15.11 -13.60 -7.16
N ASP A 450 14.11 -13.03 -7.86
CA ASP A 450 13.79 -13.32 -9.26
C ASP A 450 13.50 -14.81 -9.52
N ASP A 451 13.02 -15.57 -8.53
CA ASP A 451 12.70 -16.99 -8.69
C ASP A 451 11.28 -17.24 -9.23
N GLY A 452 10.52 -16.17 -9.41
CA GLY A 452 9.16 -16.20 -9.93
C GLY A 452 8.08 -16.42 -8.90
N ARG A 453 8.41 -16.33 -7.61
CA ARG A 453 7.47 -16.53 -6.52
C ARG A 453 7.38 -15.24 -5.74
N ILE A 454 6.16 -14.88 -5.35
CA ILE A 454 5.97 -13.70 -4.52
C ILE A 454 6.44 -14.02 -3.10
N ASP A 455 7.43 -13.28 -2.63
CA ASP A 455 7.91 -13.25 -1.26
C ASP A 455 7.25 -12.12 -0.49
N LEU A 456 7.50 -12.05 0.82
CA LEU A 456 6.93 -11.03 1.68
C LEU A 456 8.03 -10.35 2.52
N GLY A 457 8.19 -9.04 2.36
CA GLY A 457 8.86 -8.19 3.35
C GLY A 457 7.89 -7.81 4.47
N GLY A 458 8.35 -7.72 5.71
CA GLY A 458 7.52 -7.22 6.81
C GLY A 458 8.35 -6.80 8.02
N SER A 459 7.67 -6.26 9.03
CA SER A 459 8.27 -5.85 10.31
C SER A 459 7.42 -6.30 11.49
N GLY A 460 8.07 -6.78 12.55
CA GLY A 460 7.40 -7.14 13.80
C GLY A 460 8.29 -6.93 15.01
N ASP A 461 7.97 -7.59 16.11
CA ASP A 461 8.78 -7.46 17.31
C ASP A 461 10.21 -8.04 17.14
N GLY A 462 11.13 -7.64 18.00
CA GLY A 462 12.52 -8.11 17.96
C GLY A 462 12.71 -9.59 18.33
N THR A 463 11.64 -10.32 18.66
CA THR A 463 11.70 -11.73 19.08
C THR A 463 11.57 -12.70 17.90
N ILE A 464 11.22 -12.21 16.71
CA ILE A 464 11.11 -13.03 15.50
C ILE A 464 12.48 -13.67 15.19
N PRO A 465 12.57 -15.02 15.17
CA PRO A 465 13.83 -15.70 14.87
C PRO A 465 14.37 -15.34 13.49
N ASN A 466 15.71 -15.26 13.37
CA ASN A 466 16.39 -14.97 12.10
C ASN A 466 15.99 -13.61 11.48
N THR A 467 15.62 -12.64 12.32
CA THR A 467 15.49 -11.22 11.97
C THR A 467 16.59 -10.41 12.64
N ASP A 468 16.71 -9.17 12.22
CA ASP A 468 17.48 -8.16 12.92
C ASP A 468 16.52 -7.10 13.47
N SER A 469 16.30 -7.07 14.79
CA SER A 469 15.27 -6.23 15.45
C SER A 469 13.87 -6.30 14.84
N GLY A 470 13.46 -7.46 14.31
CA GLY A 470 12.11 -7.66 13.79
C GLY A 470 11.94 -7.33 12.30
N PHE A 471 13.01 -6.98 11.58
CA PHE A 471 12.97 -6.88 10.11
C PHE A 471 12.90 -8.26 9.46
N GLY A 472 11.74 -8.54 8.87
CA GLY A 472 11.35 -9.81 8.30
C GLY A 472 11.44 -9.86 6.78
N LEU A 473 11.78 -11.03 6.26
CA LEU A 473 11.75 -11.38 4.84
C LEU A 473 11.44 -12.87 4.73
N TRP A 474 10.23 -13.15 4.27
CA TRP A 474 9.67 -14.48 4.12
C TRP A 474 9.74 -14.90 2.67
N THR A 475 10.68 -15.78 2.35
CA THR A 475 10.85 -16.31 1.00
C THR A 475 9.91 -17.47 0.75
N SER A 476 9.23 -17.42 -0.39
CA SER A 476 8.25 -18.39 -0.82
C SER A 476 8.90 -19.70 -1.22
N SER A 477 8.40 -20.78 -0.63
CA SER A 477 8.69 -22.16 -1.03
C SER A 477 7.54 -22.72 -1.89
N LEU A 478 6.86 -21.85 -2.64
CA LEU A 478 5.75 -22.22 -3.52
C LEU A 478 6.10 -23.44 -4.36
N ALA A 479 5.33 -24.50 -4.19
CA ALA A 479 5.37 -25.66 -5.07
C ALA A 479 4.10 -25.64 -5.91
N THR A 480 4.25 -25.39 -7.21
CA THR A 480 3.14 -25.32 -8.15
C THR A 480 3.57 -25.70 -9.57
N THR A 481 2.62 -26.10 -10.40
CA THR A 481 2.74 -26.22 -11.86
C THR A 481 2.42 -24.92 -12.60
N ASN A 482 1.95 -23.89 -11.88
CA ASN A 482 1.76 -22.57 -12.43
C ASN A 482 3.09 -21.90 -12.82
N SER A 483 3.00 -20.97 -13.76
CA SER A 483 4.10 -20.20 -14.33
C SER A 483 3.79 -18.71 -14.23
N TRP A 484 4.78 -17.87 -14.53
CA TRP A 484 4.71 -16.42 -14.36
C TRP A 484 5.40 -15.70 -15.52
N ILE A 485 5.15 -14.40 -15.64
CA ILE A 485 5.95 -13.46 -16.42
C ILE A 485 6.18 -12.18 -15.60
N LYS A 486 7.23 -11.44 -15.93
CA LYS A 486 7.50 -10.10 -15.41
C LYS A 486 7.53 -9.09 -16.54
N VAL A 487 6.89 -7.94 -16.34
CA VAL A 487 6.83 -6.85 -17.31
C VAL A 487 7.45 -5.59 -16.70
N THR A 488 8.40 -4.98 -17.40
CA THR A 488 8.96 -3.66 -17.07
C THR A 488 8.51 -2.66 -18.14
N LEU A 489 8.18 -1.43 -17.72
CA LEU A 489 7.79 -0.33 -18.62
C LEU A 489 8.79 0.84 -18.50
N PRO A 490 9.93 0.80 -19.22
CA PRO A 490 11.04 1.74 -19.00
C PRO A 490 10.71 3.22 -19.21
N THR A 491 9.62 3.52 -19.92
CA THR A 491 9.21 4.88 -20.27
C THR A 491 7.99 5.37 -19.48
N VAL A 492 7.45 4.55 -18.57
CA VAL A 492 6.35 4.96 -17.68
C VAL A 492 6.97 5.32 -16.34
N THR A 493 7.39 6.59 -16.24
CA THR A 493 7.99 7.17 -15.04
C THR A 493 6.94 7.94 -14.24
N GLY A 494 7.28 8.53 -13.10
CA GLY A 494 6.31 9.10 -12.15
C GLY A 494 5.39 10.18 -12.73
N PHE A 495 5.77 10.84 -13.82
CA PHE A 495 4.98 11.91 -14.41
C PHE A 495 4.26 11.47 -15.69
N PHE A 496 2.92 11.37 -15.61
CA PHE A 496 2.03 11.22 -16.76
C PHE A 496 0.59 11.52 -16.36
N THR A 497 -0.19 12.03 -17.30
CA THR A 497 -1.65 12.19 -17.16
C THR A 497 -2.37 10.89 -17.55
N GLY A 498 -3.44 10.55 -16.83
CA GLY A 498 -4.23 9.35 -17.08
C GLY A 498 -3.59 8.08 -16.50
N ALA A 499 -3.60 6.98 -17.25
CA ALA A 499 -3.10 5.69 -16.76
C ALA A 499 -2.36 4.90 -17.84
N ALA A 500 -1.33 4.15 -17.43
CA ALA A 500 -0.82 3.04 -18.24
C ALA A 500 -1.53 1.75 -17.82
N THR A 501 -1.86 0.88 -18.77
CA THR A 501 -2.52 -0.40 -18.49
C THR A 501 -1.75 -1.56 -19.08
N ILE A 502 -1.45 -2.57 -18.27
CA ILE A 502 -0.87 -3.85 -18.69
C ILE A 502 -1.98 -4.90 -18.68
N GLU A 503 -2.17 -5.57 -19.82
CA GLU A 503 -3.16 -6.63 -19.99
C GLU A 503 -2.44 -7.90 -20.48
N VAL A 504 -2.74 -9.04 -19.84
CA VAL A 504 -2.16 -10.34 -20.18
C VAL A 504 -3.28 -11.24 -20.70
N PHE A 505 -3.10 -11.78 -21.89
CA PHE A 505 -4.07 -12.60 -22.60
C PHE A 505 -3.55 -14.00 -22.86
N GLU A 506 -4.45 -14.93 -23.11
CA GLU A 506 -4.09 -16.21 -23.71
C GLU A 506 -3.36 -15.98 -25.05
N SER A 507 -2.38 -16.84 -25.33
CA SER A 507 -1.56 -16.74 -26.54
C SER A 507 -2.44 -16.77 -27.80
N GLY A 508 -2.31 -15.76 -28.66
CA GLY A 508 -3.13 -15.60 -29.87
C GLY A 508 -4.43 -14.81 -29.69
N PHE A 509 -4.75 -14.35 -28.48
CA PHE A 509 -5.99 -13.64 -28.16
C PHE A 509 -5.77 -12.19 -27.70
N ALA A 510 -4.63 -11.59 -28.04
CA ALA A 510 -4.31 -10.22 -27.67
C ALA A 510 -5.46 -9.24 -27.97
N GLY A 511 -6.02 -8.67 -26.91
CA GLY A 511 -7.08 -7.66 -26.97
C GLY A 511 -8.51 -8.17 -26.91
N ASP A 512 -8.72 -9.47 -26.81
CA ASP A 512 -10.00 -10.06 -26.46
C ASP A 512 -10.14 -10.16 -24.94
N ARG A 513 -11.06 -9.38 -24.35
CA ARG A 513 -11.27 -9.34 -22.90
C ARG A 513 -11.76 -10.67 -22.34
N ALA A 514 -12.39 -11.52 -23.15
CA ALA A 514 -12.83 -12.86 -22.74
C ALA A 514 -11.65 -13.81 -22.46
N HIS A 515 -10.45 -13.46 -22.93
CA HIS A 515 -9.24 -14.26 -22.83
C HIS A 515 -8.18 -13.60 -21.94
N LEU A 516 -8.59 -12.69 -21.04
CA LEU A 516 -7.69 -12.15 -20.01
C LEU A 516 -7.26 -13.28 -19.06
N VAL A 517 -5.96 -13.40 -18.85
CA VAL A 517 -5.36 -14.38 -17.93
C VAL A 517 -5.42 -13.89 -16.48
N THR A 518 -5.40 -12.57 -16.30
CA THR A 518 -5.39 -11.88 -15.01
C THR A 518 -6.10 -10.53 -15.16
N PRO A 519 -6.66 -9.94 -14.08
CA PRO A 519 -7.19 -8.58 -14.13
C PRO A 519 -6.14 -7.60 -14.68
N PRO A 520 -6.54 -6.63 -15.55
CA PRO A 520 -5.62 -5.62 -16.05
C PRO A 520 -4.94 -4.84 -14.92
N LYS A 521 -3.63 -4.66 -14.99
CA LYS A 521 -2.88 -3.81 -14.05
C LYS A 521 -2.88 -2.39 -14.58
N ARG A 522 -3.61 -1.49 -13.90
CA ARG A 522 -3.52 -0.03 -14.13
C ARG A 522 -2.42 0.56 -13.27
N LEU A 523 -1.65 1.47 -13.86
CA LEU A 523 -0.57 2.23 -13.23
C LEU A 523 -0.98 3.69 -13.21
N TYR A 524 -0.79 4.32 -12.06
CA TYR A 524 -1.12 5.71 -11.81
C TYR A 524 0.14 6.52 -11.60
N THR A 525 0.02 7.81 -11.86
CA THR A 525 1.02 8.85 -11.62
C THR A 525 1.69 8.72 -10.26
N GLY A 526 2.99 9.00 -10.22
CA GLY A 526 3.88 8.95 -9.06
C GLY A 526 4.11 7.56 -8.46
N ARG A 527 3.26 6.57 -8.74
CA ARG A 527 3.41 5.18 -8.28
C ARG A 527 4.01 4.24 -9.34
N ALA A 528 4.47 4.81 -10.44
CA ALA A 528 5.22 4.11 -11.48
C ALA A 528 6.57 4.78 -11.67
N TRP A 529 7.60 3.99 -11.95
CA TRP A 529 8.98 4.43 -12.17
C TRP A 529 9.67 3.46 -13.14
N ALA A 530 10.72 3.93 -13.80
CA ALA A 530 11.26 3.28 -15.02
C ALA A 530 11.69 1.82 -14.81
N SER A 531 12.22 1.50 -13.63
CA SER A 531 12.76 0.19 -13.34
C SER A 531 11.76 -0.75 -12.65
N GLN A 532 10.55 -0.26 -12.34
CA GLN A 532 9.52 -1.06 -11.66
C GLN A 532 9.15 -2.31 -12.46
N VAL A 533 9.04 -3.42 -11.74
CA VAL A 533 8.77 -4.74 -12.31
C VAL A 533 7.41 -5.24 -11.86
N TYR A 534 6.55 -5.57 -12.81
CA TYR A 534 5.20 -6.06 -12.55
C TYR A 534 5.14 -7.56 -12.79
N HIS A 535 4.84 -8.30 -11.72
CA HIS A 535 4.69 -9.76 -11.75
C HIS A 535 3.27 -10.17 -12.12
N PHE A 536 3.14 -11.19 -12.97
CA PHE A 536 1.87 -11.81 -13.32
C PHE A 536 2.02 -13.33 -13.32
N GLY A 537 1.21 -14.03 -12.55
CA GLY A 537 0.99 -15.45 -12.80
C GLY A 537 0.18 -15.65 -14.07
N ILE A 538 0.46 -16.75 -14.75
CA ILE A 538 -0.20 -17.11 -16.00
C ILE A 538 -0.83 -18.50 -15.95
N GLY A 539 -0.91 -19.08 -14.74
CA GLY A 539 -1.33 -20.45 -14.53
C GLY A 539 -0.36 -21.43 -15.21
N THR A 540 -0.83 -22.57 -15.71
CA THR A 540 -0.01 -23.58 -16.38
C THR A 540 0.30 -23.25 -17.85
N ARG A 541 0.07 -22.01 -18.30
CA ARG A 541 0.31 -21.59 -19.69
C ARG A 541 1.82 -21.54 -19.96
N SER A 542 2.24 -22.04 -21.12
CA SER A 542 3.63 -21.98 -21.57
C SER A 542 3.97 -20.66 -22.28
N SER A 543 2.97 -19.92 -22.73
CA SER A 543 3.10 -18.58 -23.30
C SER A 543 1.82 -17.77 -23.18
N VAL A 544 1.95 -16.45 -23.25
CA VAL A 544 0.85 -15.47 -23.21
C VAL A 544 1.10 -14.33 -24.20
N ASP A 545 0.06 -13.58 -24.51
CA ASP A 545 0.20 -12.30 -25.20
C ASP A 545 0.11 -11.16 -24.17
N VAL A 546 0.97 -10.14 -24.28
CA VAL A 546 0.96 -8.97 -23.40
C VAL A 546 0.65 -7.73 -24.22
N ARG A 547 -0.38 -6.98 -23.83
CA ARG A 547 -0.67 -5.65 -24.39
C ARG A 547 -0.42 -4.59 -23.34
N VAL A 548 0.29 -3.55 -23.72
CA VAL A 548 0.44 -2.34 -22.92
C VAL A 548 -0.26 -1.20 -23.63
N THR A 549 -1.18 -0.53 -22.95
CA THR A 549 -1.70 0.79 -23.36
C THR A 549 -0.97 1.84 -22.55
N PHE A 550 -0.21 2.71 -23.21
CA PHE A 550 0.55 3.79 -22.57
C PHE A 550 -0.35 4.99 -22.25
N PRO A 551 0.09 5.92 -21.38
CA PRO A 551 -0.72 7.09 -20.98
C PRO A 551 -1.20 7.95 -22.17
N ASP A 552 -0.43 7.99 -23.27
CA ASP A 552 -0.80 8.69 -24.50
C ASP A 552 -1.77 7.90 -25.42
N GLY A 553 -2.25 6.75 -24.97
CA GLY A 553 -3.17 5.87 -25.69
C GLY A 553 -2.50 4.94 -26.71
N ARG A 554 -1.18 5.04 -26.96
CA ARG A 554 -0.47 4.10 -27.84
C ARG A 554 -0.53 2.70 -27.25
N ARG A 555 -0.73 1.70 -28.12
CA ARG A 555 -0.80 0.29 -27.72
C ARG A 555 0.37 -0.49 -28.32
N VAL A 556 1.04 -1.26 -27.48
CA VAL A 556 2.10 -2.18 -27.89
C VAL A 556 1.74 -3.58 -27.45
N THR A 557 1.70 -4.51 -28.41
CA THR A 557 1.47 -5.93 -28.16
C THR A 557 2.77 -6.71 -28.33
N ARG A 558 3.01 -7.67 -27.44
CA ARG A 558 4.01 -8.72 -27.55
C ARG A 558 3.28 -10.05 -27.53
N SER A 559 3.29 -10.75 -28.66
CA SER A 559 2.65 -12.06 -28.76
C SER A 559 3.62 -13.19 -28.42
N GLY A 560 3.09 -14.28 -27.88
CA GLY A 560 3.86 -15.50 -27.58
C GLY A 560 5.00 -15.29 -26.59
N VAL A 561 4.82 -14.41 -25.60
CA VAL A 561 5.76 -14.22 -24.50
C VAL A 561 5.86 -15.54 -23.74
N ALA A 562 7.05 -16.11 -23.68
CA ALA A 562 7.29 -17.39 -23.01
C ALA A 562 7.07 -17.28 -21.50
N ALA A 563 6.58 -18.35 -20.89
CA ALA A 563 6.53 -18.52 -19.45
C ALA A 563 7.92 -18.37 -18.80
N THR A 564 7.94 -17.97 -17.53
CA THR A 564 9.15 -17.82 -16.70
C THR A 564 10.14 -16.86 -17.34
N SER A 565 9.64 -15.70 -17.77
CA SER A 565 10.44 -14.69 -18.47
C SER A 565 10.16 -13.29 -17.98
N ARG A 566 11.15 -12.42 -18.18
CA ARG A 566 11.04 -10.97 -17.98
C ARG A 566 11.12 -10.28 -19.33
N ILE A 567 10.20 -9.36 -19.59
CA ILE A 567 10.17 -8.55 -20.81
C ILE A 567 10.10 -7.07 -20.49
N ALA A 568 10.72 -6.25 -21.34
CA ALA A 568 10.55 -4.81 -21.32
C ALA A 568 9.66 -4.37 -22.50
N ILE A 569 8.65 -3.55 -22.23
CA ILE A 569 7.77 -3.00 -23.26
C ILE A 569 7.84 -1.48 -23.19
N GLN A 570 8.14 -0.87 -24.32
CA GLN A 570 8.20 0.58 -24.51
C GLN A 570 7.42 0.95 -25.77
N PRO A 571 6.92 2.20 -25.88
CA PRO A 571 6.29 2.68 -27.08
C PRO A 571 7.27 2.58 -28.26
N GLY A 572 6.83 2.02 -29.39
CA GLY A 572 7.61 2.11 -30.62
C GLY A 572 7.80 3.58 -31.02
N GLY A 573 9.02 3.93 -31.45
CA GLY A 573 9.35 5.25 -32.01
C GLY A 573 8.70 5.51 -33.35
#